data_AF-A0A016QPP2-F1
#
_entry.id   AF-A0A016QPP2-F1
#
_cell.length_a   1.000
_cell.length_b   1.000
_cell.length_c   1.000
_cell.angle_alpha   90.00
_cell.angle_beta   90.00
_cell.angle_gamma   90.00
#
_symmetry.space_group_name_H-M   'P 1'
#
loop_
_entity.id
_entity.type
_entity.pdbx_description
1 polymer ?
#
loop_
_entity_poly.entity_id
_entity_poly.type
_entity_poly.pdbx_seq_one_letter_code
_entity_poly.pdbx_strand_id
1 'polypeptide(L)'
;MDYEMGESQLRMFGTRLGLRGYIRAMHDIPLSDLKAIILQAVADECGLVIIDSYASLANQTGSENAVNSNGVAEAVLKPLADLAHQTGVTIVVLHHTNKTNMQYDGSQRIKGLSDFMLRLHLDRRHEQLRLTADKTRFDFEPLAWDAAGHPNLKGRTEASEDGEEPGDKQLDWLLERLSAGPLFSEDFRADFTAEFGVHEKTLERTLSRGIDAALIHKEKQGRKSRFSLAADPQPPAVE
;
A
#
# COMPACT_ATOMS: atom_id res chain seq x y z
N MET A 1 -1.89 5.84 23.75
CA MET A 1 -2.86 4.79 23.36
C MET A 1 -3.03 3.88 24.54
N ASP A 2 -4.25 3.41 24.80
CA ASP A 2 -4.54 2.57 25.95
C ASP A 2 -4.23 1.10 25.60
N TYR A 3 -2.96 0.72 25.77
CA TYR A 3 -2.43 -0.57 25.31
C TYR A 3 -3.06 -1.77 26.04
N GLU A 4 -3.55 -1.58 27.26
CA GLU A 4 -4.24 -2.61 28.05
C GLU A 4 -5.63 -2.94 27.47
N MET A 5 -6.34 -1.95 26.92
CA MET A 5 -7.55 -2.20 26.12
C MET A 5 -7.22 -3.02 24.87
N GLY A 6 -6.08 -2.74 24.23
CA GLY A 6 -5.62 -3.46 23.05
C GLY A 6 -5.36 -4.96 23.32
N GLU A 7 -4.62 -5.28 24.39
CA GLU A 7 -4.38 -6.69 24.77
C GLU A 7 -5.68 -7.42 25.14
N SER A 8 -6.55 -6.77 25.92
CA SER A 8 -7.83 -7.34 26.32
C SER A 8 -8.73 -7.64 25.11
N GLN A 9 -8.76 -6.71 24.14
CA GLN A 9 -9.48 -6.91 22.88
C GLN A 9 -8.87 -8.05 22.06
N LEU A 10 -7.54 -8.08 21.88
CA LEU A 10 -6.86 -9.17 21.17
C LEU A 10 -7.14 -10.53 21.81
N ARG A 11 -7.14 -10.60 23.14
CA ARG A 11 -7.48 -11.82 23.88
C ARG A 11 -8.92 -12.25 23.64
N MET A 12 -9.86 -11.32 23.73
CA MET A 12 -11.28 -11.59 23.48
C MET A 12 -11.50 -12.11 22.05
N PHE A 13 -10.96 -11.42 21.03
CA PHE A 13 -11.11 -11.82 19.63
C PHE A 13 -10.39 -13.14 19.34
N GLY A 14 -9.16 -13.31 19.84
CA GLY A 14 -8.40 -14.55 19.69
C GLY A 14 -9.16 -15.75 20.26
N THR A 15 -9.71 -15.62 21.47
CA THR A 15 -10.51 -16.68 22.09
C THR A 15 -11.75 -17.02 21.26
N ARG A 16 -12.46 -16.00 20.74
CA ARG A 16 -13.63 -16.20 19.85
C ARG A 16 -13.27 -16.91 18.53
N LEU A 17 -12.05 -16.70 18.03
CA LEU A 17 -11.52 -17.36 16.84
C LEU A 17 -10.88 -18.73 17.14
N GLY A 18 -10.91 -19.19 18.40
CA GLY A 18 -10.39 -20.48 18.81
C GLY A 18 -8.88 -20.52 19.05
N LEU A 19 -8.20 -19.37 19.11
CA LEU A 19 -6.81 -19.30 19.58
C LEU A 19 -6.75 -19.75 21.04
N ARG A 20 -5.79 -20.63 21.33
CA ARG A 20 -5.54 -21.18 22.67
C ARG A 20 -4.21 -20.63 23.19
N GLY A 21 -4.07 -20.59 24.51
CA GLY A 21 -2.85 -20.12 25.18
C GLY A 21 -2.92 -18.66 25.61
N TYR A 22 -1.76 -18.10 25.94
CA TYR A 22 -1.65 -16.71 26.37
C TYR A 22 -1.53 -15.78 25.15
N ILE A 23 -2.09 -14.58 25.27
CA ILE A 23 -1.88 -13.47 24.35
C ILE A 23 -1.25 -12.36 25.16
N ARG A 24 -0.11 -11.85 24.71
CA ARG A 24 0.64 -10.79 25.39
C ARG A 24 0.99 -9.71 24.38
N ALA A 25 0.61 -8.48 24.66
CA ALA A 25 1.03 -7.33 23.87
C ALA A 25 2.35 -6.77 24.44
N MET A 26 3.24 -6.35 23.54
CA MET A 26 4.49 -5.69 23.90
C MET A 26 4.64 -4.46 23.01
N HIS A 27 5.13 -3.36 23.59
CA HIS A 27 5.30 -2.09 22.91
C HIS A 27 6.70 -1.52 23.17
N ASP A 28 7.12 -0.58 22.32
CA ASP A 28 8.39 0.16 22.45
C ASP A 28 9.63 -0.74 22.59
N ILE A 29 9.61 -1.89 21.90
CA ILE A 29 10.69 -2.87 21.95
C ILE A 29 11.86 -2.42 21.06
N PRO A 30 13.08 -2.29 21.62
CA PRO A 30 14.27 -2.04 20.82
C PRO A 30 14.58 -3.20 19.88
N LEU A 31 15.02 -2.89 18.66
CA LEU A 31 15.41 -3.88 17.65
C LEU A 31 16.49 -4.85 18.16
N SER A 32 17.39 -4.40 19.04
CA SER A 32 18.42 -5.23 19.67
C SER A 32 17.86 -6.34 20.53
N ASP A 33 16.68 -6.12 21.13
CA ASP A 33 16.13 -7.00 22.17
C ASP A 33 15.13 -8.01 21.58
N LEU A 34 14.69 -7.75 20.34
CA LEU A 34 13.66 -8.52 19.64
C LEU A 34 13.98 -10.01 19.60
N LYS A 35 15.24 -10.38 19.33
CA LYS A 35 15.68 -11.79 19.33
C LYS A 35 15.51 -12.45 20.69
N ALA A 36 15.95 -11.78 21.75
CA ALA A 36 15.88 -12.34 23.11
C ALA A 36 14.42 -12.52 23.56
N ILE A 37 13.57 -11.55 23.22
CA ILE A 37 12.13 -11.59 23.54
C ILE A 37 11.43 -12.73 22.79
N ILE A 38 11.71 -12.91 21.49
CA ILE A 38 11.13 -14.02 20.72
C ILE A 38 11.61 -15.37 21.28
N LEU A 39 12.89 -15.51 21.62
CA LEU A 39 13.41 -16.73 22.24
C LEU A 39 12.73 -17.04 23.58
N GLN A 40 12.49 -16.02 24.40
CA GLN A 40 11.74 -16.20 25.65
C GLN A 40 10.29 -16.63 25.37
N ALA A 41 9.62 -15.99 24.41
CA ALA A 41 8.26 -16.38 24.03
C ALA A 41 8.21 -17.83 23.53
N VAL A 42 9.19 -18.26 22.74
CA VAL A 42 9.30 -19.67 22.29
C VAL A 42 9.52 -20.61 23.47
N ALA A 43 10.36 -20.24 24.44
CA ALA A 43 10.56 -21.03 25.66
C ALA A 43 9.26 -21.17 26.49
N ASP A 44 8.38 -20.18 26.39
CA ASP A 44 7.04 -20.19 26.98
C ASP A 44 6.00 -20.88 26.08
N GLU A 45 6.43 -21.64 25.06
CA GLU A 45 5.61 -22.37 24.09
C GLU A 45 4.76 -21.49 23.13
N CYS A 46 5.21 -20.26 22.86
CA CYS A 46 4.59 -19.41 21.84
C CYS A 46 4.78 -19.98 20.42
N GLY A 47 3.69 -20.23 19.70
CA GLY A 47 3.72 -20.65 18.30
C GLY A 47 3.66 -19.52 17.27
N LEU A 48 3.25 -18.31 17.67
CA LEU A 48 2.98 -17.19 16.76
C LEU A 48 3.40 -15.85 17.35
N VAL A 49 4.28 -15.14 16.65
CA VAL A 49 4.68 -13.76 16.94
C VAL A 49 4.17 -12.85 15.82
N ILE A 50 3.47 -11.77 16.17
CA ILE A 50 3.04 -10.74 15.23
C ILE A 50 3.79 -9.45 15.53
N ILE A 51 4.43 -8.88 14.51
CA ILE A 51 5.16 -7.62 14.59
C ILE A 51 4.39 -6.56 13.81
N ASP A 52 3.90 -5.55 14.53
CA ASP A 52 3.24 -4.37 13.98
C ASP A 52 4.09 -3.12 14.25
N SER A 53 4.84 -2.59 13.29
CA SER A 53 4.98 -2.98 11.88
C SER A 53 6.45 -3.02 11.47
N TYR A 54 6.74 -3.56 10.27
CA TYR A 54 8.06 -3.46 9.64
C TYR A 54 8.58 -2.02 9.62
N ALA A 55 7.71 -1.03 9.38
CA ALA A 55 8.14 0.37 9.33
C ALA A 55 8.71 0.84 10.67
N SER A 56 8.13 0.39 11.79
CA SER A 56 8.65 0.66 13.12
C SER A 56 10.07 0.08 13.29
N LEU A 57 10.27 -1.19 12.93
CA LEU A 57 11.60 -1.82 13.00
C LEU A 57 12.63 -1.16 12.08
N ALA A 58 12.24 -0.87 10.84
CA ALA A 58 13.12 -0.24 9.86
C ALA A 58 13.58 1.14 10.33
N ASN A 59 12.70 1.95 10.91
CA ASN A 59 13.05 3.29 11.39
C ASN A 59 14.04 3.27 12.57
N GLN A 60 14.08 2.19 13.36
CA GLN A 60 15.05 2.03 14.44
C GLN A 60 16.50 1.85 13.96
N THR A 61 16.73 1.57 12.66
CA THR A 61 18.11 1.51 12.11
C THR A 61 18.74 2.89 11.92
N GLY A 62 17.96 3.98 12.04
CA GLY A 62 18.43 5.34 11.81
C GLY A 62 18.81 5.65 10.35
N SER A 63 18.50 4.76 9.41
CA SER A 63 18.81 4.96 7.99
C SER A 63 17.81 5.89 7.31
N GLU A 64 18.28 6.80 6.47
CA GLU A 64 17.39 7.60 5.63
C GLU A 64 16.62 6.69 4.66
N ASN A 65 15.31 6.94 4.51
CA ASN A 65 14.42 6.11 3.69
C ASN A 65 14.44 4.60 4.05
N ALA A 66 14.67 4.26 5.32
CA ALA A 66 14.84 2.89 5.82
C ALA A 66 13.79 1.89 5.33
N VAL A 67 12.51 2.27 5.31
CA VAL A 67 11.40 1.40 4.91
C VAL A 67 11.54 0.89 3.46
N ASN A 68 12.17 1.67 2.58
CA ASN A 68 12.34 1.33 1.17
C ASN A 68 13.71 0.71 0.85
N SER A 69 14.59 0.59 1.84
CA SER A 69 15.98 0.13 1.63
C SER A 69 16.08 -1.39 1.67
N ASN A 70 16.66 -1.97 0.63
CA ASN A 70 16.99 -3.40 0.58
C ASN A 70 17.93 -3.84 1.69
N GLY A 71 18.97 -3.03 1.99
CA GLY A 71 19.93 -3.34 3.05
C GLY A 71 19.28 -3.34 4.43
N VAL A 72 18.34 -2.42 4.66
CA VAL A 72 17.56 -2.39 5.92
C VAL A 72 16.61 -3.57 6.00
N ALA A 73 15.89 -3.89 4.92
CA ALA A 73 15.01 -5.04 4.87
C ALA A 73 15.78 -6.34 5.18
N GLU A 74 16.98 -6.50 4.62
CA GLU A 74 17.85 -7.64 4.91
C GLU A 74 18.31 -7.66 6.36
N ALA A 75 18.85 -6.54 6.87
CA ALA A 75 19.35 -6.45 8.24
C ALA A 75 18.26 -6.72 9.30
N VAL A 76 17.01 -6.33 9.02
CA VAL A 76 15.88 -6.51 9.95
C VAL A 76 15.23 -7.88 9.79
N LEU A 77 14.92 -8.31 8.55
CA LEU A 77 14.09 -9.49 8.33
C LEU A 77 14.89 -10.80 8.26
N LYS A 78 16.15 -10.78 7.81
CA LYS A 78 16.96 -12.00 7.72
C LYS A 78 17.14 -12.67 9.10
N PRO A 79 17.48 -11.94 10.18
CA PRO A 79 17.57 -12.54 11.51
C PRO A 79 16.26 -13.14 12.00
N LEU A 80 15.12 -12.53 11.64
CA LEU A 80 13.79 -13.04 12.00
C LEU A 80 13.45 -14.31 11.24
N ALA A 81 13.71 -14.35 9.93
CA ALA A 81 13.52 -15.55 9.13
C ALA A 81 14.37 -16.71 9.65
N ASP A 82 15.64 -16.46 9.94
CA ASP A 82 16.55 -17.47 10.51
C ASP A 82 16.06 -17.96 11.87
N LEU A 83 15.58 -17.05 12.72
CA LEU A 83 15.06 -17.40 14.04
C LEU A 83 13.79 -18.26 13.93
N ALA A 84 12.87 -17.93 13.01
CA ALA A 84 11.68 -18.72 12.72
C ALA A 84 12.05 -20.13 12.25
N HIS A 85 13.00 -20.26 11.33
CA HIS A 85 13.46 -21.57 10.84
C HIS A 85 14.18 -22.39 11.90
N GLN A 86 14.93 -21.74 12.81
CA GLN A 86 15.65 -22.42 13.89
C GLN A 86 14.73 -22.93 15.00
N THR A 87 13.69 -22.16 15.33
CA THR A 87 12.85 -22.41 16.50
C THR A 87 11.50 -23.04 16.17
N GLY A 88 11.07 -22.96 14.90
CA GLY A 88 9.74 -23.39 14.47
C GLY A 88 8.62 -22.40 14.78
N VAL A 89 8.91 -21.22 15.37
CA VAL A 89 7.90 -20.19 15.61
C VAL A 89 7.47 -19.53 14.30
N THR A 90 6.17 -19.25 14.18
CA THR A 90 5.67 -18.44 13.05
C THR A 90 5.84 -16.96 13.38
N ILE A 91 6.51 -16.21 12.51
CA ILE A 91 6.66 -14.75 12.64
C ILE A 91 5.90 -14.07 11.50
N VAL A 92 4.89 -13.29 11.85
CA VAL A 92 4.13 -12.46 10.92
C VAL A 92 4.55 -11.01 11.10
N VAL A 93 4.99 -10.37 10.02
CA VAL A 93 5.35 -8.95 10.04
C VAL A 93 4.36 -8.17 9.20
N LEU A 94 3.71 -7.17 9.82
CA LEU A 94 2.79 -6.29 9.12
C LEU A 94 3.58 -5.21 8.38
N HIS A 95 3.25 -5.02 7.10
CA HIS A 95 3.89 -4.03 6.24
C HIS A 95 2.84 -3.21 5.50
N HIS A 96 2.83 -1.90 5.73
CA HIS A 96 1.98 -0.97 4.99
C HIS A 96 2.64 -0.61 3.66
N THR A 97 1.96 -0.91 2.55
CA THR A 97 2.41 -0.53 1.22
C THR A 97 1.93 0.89 0.90
N ASN A 98 2.86 1.81 0.60
CA ASN A 98 2.53 3.22 0.40
C ASN A 98 1.93 3.56 -0.97
N LYS A 99 1.88 2.61 -1.93
CA LYS A 99 1.23 2.77 -3.24
C LYS A 99 0.66 1.45 -3.75
N THR A 100 -0.50 1.54 -4.37
CA THR A 100 -1.39 0.44 -4.76
C THR A 100 -0.80 -0.59 -5.72
N ASN A 101 0.38 -0.40 -6.33
CA ASN A 101 0.89 -1.30 -7.37
C ASN A 101 2.40 -1.24 -7.67
N MET A 102 3.25 -0.65 -6.80
CA MET A 102 4.70 -0.60 -7.08
C MET A 102 5.50 -1.52 -6.17
N GLN A 103 6.27 -2.41 -6.78
CA GLN A 103 7.43 -3.05 -6.17
C GLN A 103 8.47 -1.96 -5.91
N TYR A 104 8.62 -1.53 -4.66
CA TYR A 104 9.74 -0.69 -4.21
C TYR A 104 11.04 -1.50 -4.20
N ASP A 105 12.18 -0.81 -4.20
CA ASP A 105 13.50 -1.44 -4.10
C ASP A 105 13.54 -2.46 -2.93
N GLY A 106 13.17 -2.03 -1.71
CA GLY A 106 13.01 -2.89 -0.52
C GLY A 106 11.99 -4.02 -0.64
N SER A 107 10.96 -3.89 -1.49
CA SER A 107 9.89 -4.89 -1.60
C SER A 107 10.36 -6.22 -2.19
N GLN A 108 11.41 -6.18 -3.04
CA GLN A 108 12.00 -7.38 -3.59
C GLN A 108 12.73 -8.18 -2.51
N ARG A 109 13.44 -7.51 -1.59
CA ARG A 109 14.11 -8.19 -0.49
C ARG A 109 13.13 -8.79 0.50
N ILE A 110 12.07 -8.06 0.85
CA ILE A 110 10.98 -8.59 1.69
C ILE A 110 10.38 -9.85 1.06
N LYS A 111 10.08 -9.81 -0.25
CA LYS A 111 9.58 -10.98 -0.99
C LYS A 111 10.60 -12.13 -1.02
N GLY A 112 11.90 -11.83 -1.12
CA GLY A 112 12.97 -12.82 -1.11
C GLY A 112 13.09 -13.55 0.23
N LEU A 113 13.00 -12.82 1.33
CA LEU A 113 13.21 -13.31 2.70
C LEU A 113 11.96 -13.95 3.34
N SER A 114 10.77 -13.66 2.82
CA SER A 114 9.52 -14.23 3.32
C SER A 114 9.26 -15.63 2.76
N ASP A 115 8.76 -16.55 3.58
CA ASP A 115 8.24 -17.83 3.08
C ASP A 115 6.87 -17.67 2.44
N PHE A 116 6.04 -16.82 3.05
CA PHE A 116 4.70 -16.44 2.60
C PHE A 116 4.59 -14.93 2.54
N MET A 117 3.96 -14.44 1.47
CA MET A 117 3.62 -13.03 1.32
C MET A 117 2.15 -12.95 1.00
N LEU A 118 1.38 -12.44 1.96
CA LEU A 118 -0.05 -12.21 1.84
C LEU A 118 -0.31 -10.72 1.67
N ARG A 119 -1.29 -10.39 0.85
CA ARG A 119 -1.72 -9.03 0.57
C ARG A 119 -3.16 -8.86 1.04
N LEU A 120 -3.35 -8.01 2.04
CA LEU A 120 -4.66 -7.56 2.46
C LEU A 120 -5.01 -6.27 1.72
N HIS A 121 -6.13 -6.25 1.01
CA HIS A 121 -6.61 -5.05 0.33
C HIS A 121 -8.13 -4.91 0.44
N LEU A 122 -8.62 -3.67 0.39
CA LEU A 122 -10.04 -3.35 0.33
C LEU A 122 -10.49 -3.35 -1.13
N ASP A 123 -11.26 -4.35 -1.52
CA ASP A 123 -12.01 -4.40 -2.78
C ASP A 123 -13.25 -3.53 -2.64
N ARG A 124 -13.14 -2.28 -3.08
CA ARG A 124 -14.22 -1.29 -2.99
C ARG A 124 -15.43 -1.64 -3.85
N ARG A 125 -15.24 -2.40 -4.93
CA ARG A 125 -16.34 -2.74 -5.85
C ARG A 125 -17.30 -3.74 -5.23
N HIS A 126 -16.76 -4.67 -4.46
CA HIS A 126 -17.53 -5.71 -3.80
C HIS A 126 -17.70 -5.45 -2.30
N GLU A 127 -17.27 -4.28 -1.81
CA GLU A 127 -17.28 -3.89 -0.40
C GLU A 127 -16.66 -4.95 0.53
N GLN A 128 -15.55 -5.55 0.08
CA GLN A 128 -14.90 -6.66 0.76
C GLN A 128 -13.46 -6.35 1.12
N LEU A 129 -13.02 -6.83 2.28
CA LEU A 129 -11.60 -6.99 2.55
C LEU A 129 -11.16 -8.35 2.03
N ARG A 130 -10.08 -8.36 1.25
CA ARG A 130 -9.57 -9.55 0.55
C ARG A 130 -8.13 -9.80 0.91
N LEU A 131 -7.84 -11.02 1.32
CA LEU A 131 -6.50 -11.53 1.59
C LEU A 131 -6.10 -12.48 0.46
N THR A 132 -5.08 -12.11 -0.31
CA THR A 132 -4.56 -12.89 -1.45
C THR A 132 -3.09 -13.22 -1.24
N ALA A 133 -2.57 -14.26 -1.89
CA ALA A 133 -1.15 -14.58 -1.84
C ALA A 133 -0.37 -13.92 -2.99
N ASP A 134 0.67 -13.16 -2.66
CA ASP A 134 1.69 -12.67 -3.61
C ASP A 134 2.87 -13.65 -3.74
N LYS A 135 3.09 -14.46 -2.69
CA LYS A 135 4.06 -15.55 -2.62
C LYS A 135 3.53 -16.61 -1.67
N THR A 136 3.54 -17.86 -2.10
CA THR A 136 3.15 -19.00 -1.28
C THR A 136 3.96 -20.23 -1.67
N ARG A 137 4.22 -21.13 -0.71
CA ARG A 137 4.85 -22.44 -0.96
C ARG A 137 3.81 -23.58 -1.09
N PHE A 138 2.57 -23.33 -0.72
CA PHE A 138 1.45 -24.26 -0.83
C PHE A 138 0.19 -23.55 -1.36
N ASP A 139 -0.84 -24.30 -1.73
CA ASP A 139 -2.08 -23.71 -2.21
C ASP A 139 -2.72 -22.86 -1.10
N PHE A 140 -2.93 -21.58 -1.41
CA PHE A 140 -3.61 -20.64 -0.54
C PHE A 140 -4.89 -20.18 -1.24
N GLU A 141 -6.03 -20.50 -0.63
CA GLU A 141 -7.32 -20.02 -1.10
C GLU A 141 -7.54 -18.58 -0.62
N PRO A 142 -7.80 -17.61 -1.53
CA PRO A 142 -8.08 -16.24 -1.14
C PRO A 142 -9.24 -16.14 -0.16
N LEU A 143 -9.04 -15.36 0.90
CA LEU A 143 -10.09 -15.09 1.88
C LEU A 143 -10.74 -13.74 1.58
N ALA A 144 -12.06 -13.67 1.73
CA ALA A 144 -12.83 -12.44 1.60
C ALA A 144 -13.83 -12.32 2.75
N TRP A 145 -13.97 -11.12 3.28
CA TRP A 145 -14.98 -10.82 4.31
C TRP A 145 -15.64 -9.48 4.05
N ASP A 146 -16.89 -9.37 4.51
CA ASP A 146 -17.68 -8.15 4.41
C ASP A 146 -16.94 -6.98 5.09
N ALA A 147 -16.88 -5.87 4.37
CA ALA A 147 -16.26 -4.64 4.80
C ALA A 147 -17.20 -3.44 4.64
N ALA A 148 -18.52 -3.62 4.46
CA ALA A 148 -19.50 -2.53 4.28
C ALA A 148 -19.39 -1.41 5.35
N GLY A 149 -19.00 -1.76 6.58
CA GLY A 149 -18.79 -0.80 7.67
C GLY A 149 -17.45 -0.04 7.65
N HIS A 150 -16.54 -0.35 6.73
CA HIS A 150 -15.15 0.09 6.75
C HIS A 150 -15.03 1.61 6.47
N PRO A 151 -14.26 2.38 7.27
CA PRO A 151 -14.19 3.84 7.14
C PRO A 151 -13.70 4.31 5.77
N ASN A 152 -12.83 3.54 5.11
CA ASN A 152 -12.36 3.83 3.75
C ASN A 152 -13.39 3.53 2.63
N LEU A 153 -14.57 2.99 2.96
CA LEU A 153 -15.75 2.93 2.08
C LEU A 153 -16.70 4.11 2.34
N LYS A 154 -16.86 4.52 3.61
CA LYS A 154 -17.79 5.58 4.07
C LYS A 154 -17.47 7.00 3.59
N GLY A 155 -16.35 7.20 2.89
CA GLY A 155 -15.97 8.51 2.31
C GLY A 155 -16.67 8.86 0.99
N ARG A 156 -17.67 8.09 0.54
CA ARG A 156 -18.40 8.34 -0.73
C ARG A 156 -19.92 8.56 -0.59
N THR A 157 -20.50 8.40 0.58
CA THR A 157 -21.91 8.69 0.86
C THR A 157 -21.97 10.13 1.39
N GLU A 158 -22.37 11.15 0.62
CA GLU A 158 -23.78 11.50 0.34
C GLU A 158 -23.97 12.33 -0.97
N ALA A 159 -22.96 12.45 -1.85
CA ALA A 159 -23.08 13.23 -3.10
C ALA A 159 -23.27 12.37 -4.36
N SER A 160 -23.61 11.09 -4.22
CA SER A 160 -23.72 10.14 -5.33
C SER A 160 -25.02 9.32 -5.28
N GLU A 161 -26.13 9.96 -4.92
CA GLU A 161 -27.48 9.37 -5.06
C GLU A 161 -28.02 9.43 -6.50
N ASP A 162 -27.38 10.17 -7.40
CA ASP A 162 -27.58 10.00 -8.84
C ASP A 162 -26.46 9.10 -9.35
N GLY A 163 -26.81 7.95 -9.94
CA GLY A 163 -25.92 6.86 -10.33
C GLY A 163 -24.91 7.18 -11.45
N GLU A 164 -24.25 8.32 -11.39
CA GLU A 164 -23.03 8.61 -12.13
C GLU A 164 -21.83 8.07 -11.34
N GLU A 165 -21.01 7.24 -12.00
CA GLU A 165 -19.70 6.88 -11.49
C GLU A 165 -18.99 8.14 -10.99
N PRO A 166 -18.34 8.16 -9.81
CA PRO A 166 -17.71 9.38 -9.34
C PRO A 166 -16.56 9.71 -10.30
N GLY A 167 -16.84 10.62 -11.23
CA GLY A 167 -15.91 11.13 -12.22
C GLY A 167 -14.64 11.58 -11.51
N ASP A 168 -13.51 11.23 -12.09
CA ASP A 168 -12.21 11.71 -11.64
C ASP A 168 -12.17 13.21 -11.98
N LYS A 169 -12.79 14.05 -11.13
CA LYS A 169 -13.01 15.49 -11.38
C LYS A 169 -11.73 16.20 -11.80
N GLN A 170 -10.57 15.73 -11.32
CA GLN A 170 -9.26 16.22 -11.74
C GLN A 170 -8.90 15.84 -13.18
N LEU A 171 -9.19 14.61 -13.59
CA LEU A 171 -9.03 14.17 -14.97
C LEU A 171 -10.06 14.85 -15.89
N ASP A 172 -11.33 14.92 -15.50
CA ASP A 172 -12.39 15.58 -16.27
C ASP A 172 -12.04 17.05 -16.53
N TRP A 173 -11.59 17.76 -15.49
CA TRP A 173 -11.08 19.13 -15.62
C TRP A 173 -9.91 19.23 -16.59
N LEU A 174 -8.97 18.27 -16.57
CA LEU A 174 -7.86 18.26 -17.53
C LEU A 174 -8.34 18.00 -18.95
N LEU A 175 -9.27 17.07 -19.15
CA LEU A 175 -9.81 16.75 -20.47
C LEU A 175 -10.57 17.95 -21.05
N GLU A 176 -11.37 18.64 -20.23
CA GLU A 176 -12.03 19.89 -20.61
C GLU A 176 -11.00 20.96 -21.00
N ARG A 177 -9.95 21.15 -20.19
CA ARG A 177 -8.89 22.12 -20.48
C ARG A 177 -8.18 21.82 -21.80
N LEU A 178 -7.89 20.55 -22.06
CA LEU A 178 -7.21 20.08 -23.28
C LEU A 178 -8.13 20.03 -24.50
N SER A 179 -9.46 20.10 -24.32
CA SER A 179 -10.42 20.19 -25.42
C SER A 179 -10.27 21.50 -26.21
N ALA A 180 -9.79 22.56 -25.56
CA ALA A 180 -9.49 23.85 -26.19
C ALA A 180 -8.22 23.82 -27.05
N GLY A 181 -7.40 22.76 -26.94
CA GLY A 181 -6.20 22.54 -27.74
C GLY A 181 -4.99 22.09 -26.93
N PRO A 182 -3.86 21.80 -27.59
CA PRO A 182 -2.70 21.26 -26.90
C PRO A 182 -1.96 22.30 -26.05
N LEU A 183 -1.72 21.99 -24.77
CA LEU A 183 -1.12 22.89 -23.76
C LEU A 183 0.17 22.30 -23.17
N PHE A 184 1.07 23.15 -22.65
CA PHE A 184 2.19 22.69 -21.83
C PHE A 184 1.75 22.56 -20.37
N SER A 185 2.32 21.61 -19.63
CA SER A 185 1.99 21.43 -18.19
C SER A 185 2.19 22.69 -17.35
N GLU A 186 3.09 23.58 -17.76
CA GLU A 186 3.34 24.85 -17.06
C GLU A 186 2.14 25.82 -17.19
N ASP A 187 1.40 25.75 -18.29
CA ASP A 187 0.33 26.70 -18.64
C ASP A 187 -0.93 26.51 -17.77
N PHE A 188 -1.11 25.32 -17.19
CA PHE A 188 -2.29 24.98 -16.38
C PHE A 188 -1.94 24.45 -14.98
N ARG A 189 -0.65 24.46 -14.58
CA ARG A 189 -0.22 23.94 -13.27
C ARG A 189 -0.75 24.76 -12.09
N ALA A 190 -0.61 26.08 -12.18
CA ALA A 190 -1.05 26.99 -11.11
C ALA A 190 -2.57 26.88 -10.92
N ASP A 191 -3.30 26.89 -12.02
CA ASP A 191 -4.76 26.79 -12.04
C ASP A 191 -5.23 25.45 -11.49
N PHE A 192 -4.61 24.33 -11.86
CA PHE A 192 -4.94 23.01 -11.29
C PHE A 192 -4.71 22.96 -9.78
N THR A 193 -3.59 23.53 -9.31
CA THR A 193 -3.25 23.56 -7.89
C THR A 193 -4.22 24.44 -7.10
N ALA A 194 -4.63 25.58 -7.68
CA ALA A 194 -5.58 26.49 -7.09
C ALA A 194 -7.00 25.90 -7.04
N GLU A 195 -7.45 25.28 -8.13
CA GLU A 195 -8.79 24.69 -8.25
C GLU A 195 -9.01 23.56 -7.22
N PHE A 196 -8.04 22.66 -7.08
CA PHE A 196 -8.19 21.46 -6.24
C PHE A 196 -7.53 21.56 -4.87
N GLY A 197 -6.76 22.61 -4.59
CA GLY A 197 -6.01 22.75 -3.34
C GLY A 197 -4.98 21.66 -3.10
N VAL A 198 -4.39 21.11 -4.18
CA VAL A 198 -3.48 19.95 -4.13
C VAL A 198 -2.05 20.29 -4.56
N HIS A 199 -1.07 19.55 -4.06
CA HIS A 199 0.33 19.69 -4.50
C HIS A 199 0.50 19.35 -5.99
N GLU A 200 1.43 20.01 -6.70
CA GLU A 200 1.77 19.78 -8.12
C GLU A 200 2.01 18.31 -8.51
N LYS A 201 2.46 17.45 -7.59
CA LYS A 201 2.64 16.00 -7.85
C LYS A 201 1.32 15.30 -8.19
N THR A 202 0.20 15.86 -7.75
CA THR A 202 -1.14 15.35 -8.06
C THR A 202 -1.49 15.60 -9.53
N LEU A 203 -1.03 16.72 -10.10
CA LEU A 203 -1.17 17.00 -11.53
C LEU A 203 -0.41 15.97 -12.36
N GLU A 204 0.85 15.69 -12.00
CA GLU A 204 1.68 14.69 -12.70
C GLU A 204 1.04 13.30 -12.68
N ARG A 205 0.45 12.91 -11.54
CA ARG A 205 -0.30 11.66 -11.41
C ARG A 205 -1.55 11.66 -12.28
N THR A 206 -2.28 12.77 -12.32
CA THR A 206 -3.52 12.90 -13.11
C THR A 206 -3.21 12.83 -14.61
N LEU A 207 -2.17 13.52 -15.07
CA LEU A 207 -1.67 13.40 -16.44
C LEU A 207 -1.22 11.98 -16.78
N SER A 208 -0.49 11.32 -15.87
CA SER A 208 -0.07 9.93 -16.06
C SER A 208 -1.27 8.99 -16.20
N ARG A 209 -2.30 9.14 -15.36
CA ARG A 209 -3.55 8.37 -15.47
C ARG A 209 -4.25 8.59 -16.81
N GLY A 210 -4.35 9.85 -17.27
CA GLY A 210 -4.94 10.16 -18.57
C GLY A 210 -4.17 9.58 -19.76
N ILE A 211 -2.84 9.50 -19.65
CA ILE A 211 -1.98 8.82 -20.64
C ILE A 211 -2.19 7.30 -20.60
N ASP A 212 -2.19 6.70 -19.41
CA ASP A 212 -2.38 5.26 -19.23
C ASP A 212 -3.77 4.81 -19.71
N ALA A 213 -4.77 5.69 -19.58
CA ALA A 213 -6.14 5.49 -20.09
C ALA A 213 -6.29 5.82 -21.59
N ALA A 214 -5.21 6.20 -22.28
CA ALA A 214 -5.21 6.63 -23.68
C ALA A 214 -6.15 7.80 -24.01
N LEU A 215 -6.44 8.67 -23.03
CA LEU A 215 -7.27 9.86 -23.18
C LEU A 215 -6.43 11.12 -23.46
N ILE A 216 -5.15 11.09 -23.07
CA ILE A 216 -4.21 12.20 -23.22
C ILE A 216 -2.95 11.71 -23.95
N HIS A 217 -2.54 12.41 -25.00
CA HIS A 217 -1.26 12.23 -25.65
C HIS A 217 -0.21 13.19 -25.09
N LYS A 218 1.02 12.71 -24.92
CA LYS A 218 2.17 13.50 -24.46
C LYS A 218 3.23 13.55 -25.54
N GLU A 219 3.52 14.75 -26.02
CA GLU A 219 4.59 15.02 -26.97
C GLU A 219 5.74 15.79 -26.29
N LYS A 220 6.98 15.41 -26.56
CA LYS A 220 8.15 16.12 -26.05
C LYS A 220 8.58 17.19 -27.06
N GLN A 221 8.47 18.46 -26.67
CA GLN A 221 8.93 19.59 -27.48
C GLN A 221 10.12 20.25 -26.77
N GLY A 222 11.34 19.85 -27.18
CA GLY A 222 12.58 20.28 -26.55
C GLY A 222 12.72 19.79 -25.09
N ARG A 223 12.84 20.72 -24.14
CA ARG A 223 12.90 20.41 -22.68
C ARG A 223 11.51 20.32 -22.02
N LYS A 224 10.44 20.68 -22.73
CA LYS A 224 9.07 20.73 -22.20
C LYS A 224 8.21 19.59 -22.75
N SER A 225 7.14 19.27 -22.02
CA SER A 225 6.13 18.31 -22.44
C SER A 225 4.84 19.04 -22.80
N ARG A 226 4.33 18.77 -24.00
CA ARG A 226 3.05 19.26 -24.51
C ARG A 226 2.03 18.13 -24.43
N PHE A 227 0.81 18.46 -23.99
CA PHE A 227 -0.27 17.51 -23.78
C PHE A 227 -1.45 17.87 -24.67
N SER A 228 -2.15 16.88 -25.19
CA SER A 228 -3.37 17.04 -26.00
C SER A 228 -4.35 15.92 -25.69
N LEU A 229 -5.64 16.14 -25.99
CA LEU A 229 -6.58 15.01 -26.04
C LEU A 229 -6.12 13.99 -27.08
N ALA A 230 -6.31 12.72 -26.77
CA ALA A 230 -6.20 11.66 -27.75
C ALA A 230 -7.51 11.62 -28.55
N ALA A 231 -7.46 11.76 -29.87
CA ALA A 231 -8.58 11.41 -30.75
C ALA A 231 -8.03 10.86 -32.09
N ASP A 232 -8.65 9.77 -32.54
CA ASP A 232 -8.59 8.96 -33.80
C ASP A 232 -7.53 9.27 -34.90
N PRO A 233 -7.07 8.26 -35.66
CA PRO A 233 -5.75 8.20 -36.31
C PRO A 233 -5.44 9.43 -37.15
N GLN A 234 -4.24 9.99 -36.98
CA GLN A 234 -3.72 10.96 -37.94
C GLN A 234 -3.72 10.34 -39.35
N PRO A 235 -4.21 11.04 -40.39
CA PRO A 235 -4.03 10.59 -41.76
C PRO A 235 -2.52 10.46 -42.04
N PRO A 236 -2.11 9.54 -42.93
CA PRO A 236 -0.69 9.30 -43.20
C PRO A 236 -0.05 10.61 -43.66
N ALA A 237 1.17 10.85 -43.18
CA ALA A 237 2.01 11.93 -43.66
C ALA A 237 2.11 11.82 -45.18
N VAL A 238 1.66 12.86 -45.88
CA VAL A 238 1.88 13.01 -47.32
C VAL A 238 3.36 13.32 -47.50
N GLU A 239 4.03 12.50 -48.31
CA GLU A 239 5.44 12.61 -48.73
C GLU A 239 5.80 13.99 -49.29
#